data_AF-X1VNS2-F1
#
_entry.id   AF-X1VNS2-F1
#
_cell.length_a   1.000
_cell.length_b   1.000
_cell.length_c   1.000
_cell.angle_alpha   90.00
_cell.angle_beta   90.00
_cell.angle_gamma   90.00
#
_symmetry.space_group_name_H-M   'P 1'
#
loop_
_entity.id
_entity.type
_entity.pdbx_description
1 polymer ?
#
loop_
_entity_poly.entity_id
_entity_poly.type
_entity_poly.pdbx_seq_one_letter_code
_entity_poly.pdbx_strand_id
1 'polypeptide(L)'
;MFPFPVAELAYPDHVDLKYNGMRIVGHKDGGSALLQGRSGLGYTAQFPELFGLAKNLKPQIASIDGEVVCLGADGLPDFNALQQRIGQTNPITVKALMERYPAVYQVFEVARVDEYDLTANGKAKANQMQRREILEKILIPDDKVRLSPYVDGSG
;
A
#
# COMPACT_ATOMS: atom_id res chain seq x y z
N MET A 1 -17.45 15.99 -10.47
CA MET A 1 -17.42 14.80 -11.34
C MET A 1 -16.02 14.23 -11.22
N PHE A 2 -15.86 12.96 -10.87
CA PHE A 2 -14.53 12.35 -10.70
C PHE A 2 -13.87 12.16 -12.09
N PRO A 3 -12.59 12.50 -12.28
CA PRO A 3 -12.01 12.65 -13.62
C PRO A 3 -11.63 11.32 -14.30
N PHE A 4 -11.76 10.18 -13.62
CA PHE A 4 -11.47 8.88 -14.23
C PHE A 4 -12.76 8.26 -14.74
N PRO A 5 -12.89 8.01 -16.06
CA PRO A 5 -13.98 7.18 -16.56
C PRO A 5 -13.82 5.79 -15.94
N VAL A 6 -14.87 5.36 -15.27
CA VAL A 6 -14.92 4.05 -14.63
C VAL A 6 -15.79 3.17 -15.50
N ALA A 7 -15.20 2.11 -16.07
CA ALA A 7 -15.96 1.23 -16.94
C ALA A 7 -16.91 0.39 -16.07
N GLU A 8 -18.15 0.21 -16.53
CA GLU A 8 -19.10 -0.72 -15.94
C GLU A 8 -18.78 -2.12 -16.45
N LEU A 9 -17.62 -2.66 -16.07
CA LEU A 9 -17.22 -4.02 -16.37
C LEU A 9 -17.54 -4.90 -15.17
N ALA A 10 -18.37 -5.92 -15.40
CA ALA A 10 -18.56 -7.01 -14.47
C ALA A 10 -17.30 -7.88 -14.47
N TYR A 11 -16.35 -7.54 -13.61
CA TYR A 11 -15.25 -8.41 -13.28
C TYR A 11 -15.76 -9.51 -12.32
N PRO A 12 -15.33 -10.78 -12.48
CA PRO A 12 -15.70 -11.85 -11.57
C PRO A 12 -15.25 -11.54 -10.13
N ASP A 13 -15.83 -12.21 -9.13
CA ASP A 13 -15.41 -12.03 -7.73
C ASP A 13 -13.89 -12.30 -7.59
N HIS A 14 -13.09 -11.25 -7.39
CA HIS A 14 -11.63 -11.34 -7.23
C HIS A 14 -11.25 -11.33 -5.76
N VAL A 15 -10.30 -12.20 -5.39
CA VAL A 15 -9.73 -12.22 -4.05
C VAL A 15 -8.27 -11.76 -4.14
N ASP A 16 -7.95 -10.68 -3.43
CA ASP A 16 -6.57 -10.26 -3.22
C ASP A 16 -5.78 -11.35 -2.48
N LEU A 17 -4.56 -11.62 -2.94
CA LEU A 17 -3.68 -12.56 -2.26
C LEU A 17 -3.28 -11.97 -0.91
N LYS A 18 -3.83 -12.53 0.17
CA LYS A 18 -3.52 -12.09 1.54
C LYS A 18 -2.13 -12.60 1.93
N TYR A 19 -1.21 -11.67 2.11
CA TYR A 19 0.05 -11.99 2.76
C TYR A 19 -0.19 -12.06 4.29
N ASN A 20 0.73 -12.69 5.02
CA ASN A 20 0.75 -12.61 6.49
C ASN A 20 1.67 -11.45 6.88
N GLY A 21 1.21 -10.22 6.68
CA GLY A 21 1.96 -8.98 6.90
C GLY A 21 1.20 -7.97 7.75
N MET A 22 1.65 -6.71 7.73
CA MET A 22 1.05 -5.63 8.50
C MET A 22 0.28 -4.67 7.59
N ARG A 23 -1.03 -4.53 7.84
CA ARG A 23 -1.86 -3.58 7.11
C ARG A 23 -1.43 -2.14 7.40
N ILE A 24 -1.14 -1.41 6.32
CA ILE A 24 -0.65 -0.04 6.35
C ILE A 24 -1.45 0.78 5.34
N VAL A 25 -1.85 1.97 5.75
CA VAL A 25 -2.33 3.04 4.89
C VAL A 25 -1.19 4.01 4.63
N GLY A 26 -0.83 4.15 3.36
CA GLY A 26 0.13 5.13 2.88
C GLY A 26 -0.57 6.44 2.54
N HIS A 27 -0.15 7.53 3.17
CA HIS A 27 -0.68 8.87 2.92
C HIS A 27 0.38 9.71 2.22
N LYS A 28 0.09 10.15 1.00
CA LYS A 28 0.88 11.14 0.27
C LYS A 28 0.29 12.53 0.46
N ASP A 29 1.17 13.50 0.72
CA ASP A 29 0.89 14.93 0.66
C ASP A 29 2.07 15.64 -0.01
N GLY A 30 1.87 16.04 -1.27
CA GLY A 30 2.87 16.69 -2.11
C GLY A 30 4.11 15.82 -2.29
N GLY A 31 5.27 16.34 -1.86
CA GLY A 31 6.55 15.63 -1.95
C GLY A 31 6.81 14.63 -0.83
N SER A 32 5.86 14.42 0.10
CA SER A 32 6.06 13.61 1.30
C SER A 32 5.04 12.47 1.39
N ALA A 33 5.42 11.41 2.10
CA ALA A 33 4.51 10.32 2.42
C ALA A 33 4.72 9.81 3.85
N LEU A 34 3.64 9.37 4.48
CA LEU A 34 3.62 8.75 5.80
C LEU A 34 2.95 7.38 5.74
N LEU A 35 3.40 6.47 6.59
CA LEU A 35 2.81 5.14 6.75
C LEU A 35 2.08 5.05 8.08
N GLN A 36 0.81 4.66 8.04
CA GLN A 36 -0.05 4.55 9.21
C GLN A 36 -0.66 3.16 9.31
N GLY A 37 -0.57 2.52 10.47
CA GLY A 37 -1.26 1.26 10.73
C GLY A 37 -2.75 1.48 10.98
N ARG A 38 -3.52 0.38 11.02
CA ARG A 38 -4.98 0.43 11.26
C ARG A 38 -5.38 1.13 12.57
N SER A 39 -4.53 1.11 13.59
CA SER A 39 -4.77 1.79 14.88
C SER A 39 -4.50 3.30 14.84
N GLY A 40 -4.01 3.82 13.72
CA GLY A 40 -3.58 5.21 13.58
C GLY A 40 -2.10 5.45 13.96
N LEU A 41 -1.37 4.42 14.40
CA LEU A 41 0.05 4.53 14.74
C LEU A 41 0.92 4.72 13.49
N GLY A 42 1.91 5.60 13.58
CA GLY A 42 2.87 5.84 12.50
C GLY A 42 3.96 4.76 12.45
N TYR A 43 4.26 4.28 11.24
CA TYR A 43 5.27 3.25 10.98
C TYR A 43 6.40 3.71 10.04
N THR A 44 6.40 5.00 9.70
CA THR A 44 7.39 5.66 8.85
C THR A 44 8.83 5.37 9.35
N ALA A 45 9.12 5.54 10.64
CA ALA A 45 10.49 5.33 11.16
C ALA A 45 11.00 3.87 11.08
N GLN A 46 10.09 2.90 11.10
CA GLN A 46 10.38 1.47 11.05
C GLN A 46 10.72 0.99 9.63
N PHE A 47 10.18 1.69 8.62
CA PHE A 47 10.30 1.34 7.20
C PHE A 47 10.79 2.53 6.34
N PRO A 48 11.99 3.08 6.62
CA PRO A 48 12.51 4.23 5.89
C PRO A 48 12.72 3.96 4.40
N GLU A 49 12.93 2.70 3.98
CA GLU A 49 13.03 2.36 2.55
C GLU A 49 11.73 2.61 1.78
N LEU A 50 10.59 2.71 2.47
CA LEU A 50 9.28 3.00 1.87
C LEU A 50 8.99 4.51 1.80
N PHE A 51 9.90 5.39 2.26
CA PHE A 51 9.74 6.85 2.13
C PHE A 51 9.64 7.34 0.69
N GLY A 52 10.15 6.54 -0.25
CA GLY A 52 9.99 6.79 -1.68
C GLY A 52 8.53 6.83 -2.13
N LEU A 53 7.56 6.37 -1.33
CA LEU A 53 6.17 6.22 -1.73
C LEU A 53 5.56 7.45 -2.43
N ALA A 54 5.92 8.68 -2.03
CA ALA A 54 5.41 9.89 -2.67
C ALA A 54 5.71 9.93 -4.19
N LYS A 55 6.85 9.38 -4.62
CA LYS A 55 7.26 9.28 -6.03
C LYS A 55 6.47 8.21 -6.80
N ASN A 56 5.92 7.22 -6.09
CA ASN A 56 5.18 6.10 -6.67
C ASN A 56 3.71 6.45 -6.95
N LEU A 57 3.24 7.65 -6.58
CA LEU A 57 1.87 8.09 -6.79
C LEU A 57 1.85 9.33 -7.65
N LYS A 58 1.10 9.31 -8.76
CA LYS A 58 0.94 10.47 -9.66
C LYS A 58 0.21 11.67 -9.03
N PRO A 59 -0.88 11.50 -8.25
CA PRO A 59 -1.63 12.61 -7.62
C PRO A 59 -0.80 13.39 -6.60
N GLN A 60 -1.22 14.61 -6.25
CA GLN A 60 -0.56 15.39 -5.19
C GLN A 60 -0.92 14.86 -3.80
N ILE A 61 -2.19 14.50 -3.60
CA ILE A 61 -2.67 13.90 -2.36
C ILE A 61 -3.22 12.52 -2.68
N ALA A 62 -2.85 11.51 -1.90
CA ALA A 62 -3.45 10.19 -2.04
C ALA A 62 -3.41 9.41 -0.74
N SER A 63 -4.41 8.56 -0.52
CA SER A 63 -4.41 7.57 0.56
C SER A 63 -4.59 6.20 -0.07
N ILE A 64 -3.58 5.35 0.03
CA ILE A 64 -3.61 3.97 -0.48
C ILE A 64 -3.55 2.98 0.67
N ASP A 65 -4.24 1.85 0.53
CA ASP A 65 -4.26 0.77 1.52
C ASP A 65 -3.56 -0.46 0.94
N GLY A 66 -2.83 -1.13 1.81
CA GLY A 66 -1.93 -2.20 1.44
C GLY A 66 -1.39 -2.94 2.64
N GLU A 67 -0.46 -3.84 2.37
CA GLU A 67 0.21 -4.65 3.36
C GLU A 67 1.72 -4.55 3.24
N VAL A 68 2.39 -4.24 4.35
CA VAL A 68 3.85 -4.31 4.43
C VAL A 68 4.24 -5.72 4.85
N VAL A 69 5.07 -6.34 4.02
CA VAL A 69 5.73 -7.62 4.29
C VAL A 69 7.23 -7.40 4.39
N CYS A 70 7.91 -8.21 5.19
CA CYS A 70 9.37 -8.27 5.19
C CYS A 70 9.80 -9.57 4.53
N LEU A 71 10.85 -9.51 3.73
CA LEU A 71 11.34 -10.68 3.00
C LEU A 71 12.40 -11.42 3.82
N GLY A 72 12.32 -12.75 3.81
CA GLY A 72 13.35 -13.63 4.35
C GLY A 72 14.57 -13.74 3.42
N ALA A 73 15.52 -14.60 3.80
CA ALA A 73 16.74 -14.84 3.00
C ALA A 73 16.45 -15.49 1.64
N ASP A 74 15.30 -16.16 1.49
CA ASP A 74 14.79 -16.73 0.25
C ASP A 74 14.08 -15.70 -0.64
N GLY A 75 13.95 -14.45 -0.18
CA GLY A 75 13.25 -13.38 -0.88
C GLY A 75 11.72 -13.48 -0.80
N LEU A 76 11.18 -14.41 -0.01
CA LEU A 76 9.75 -14.60 0.17
C LEU A 76 9.25 -13.86 1.42
N PRO A 77 7.97 -13.45 1.47
CA PRO A 77 7.39 -12.87 2.68
C PRO A 77 7.55 -13.78 3.91
N ASP A 78 8.17 -13.25 4.95
CA ASP A 78 8.40 -13.92 6.23
C ASP A 78 7.82 -13.07 7.38
N PHE A 79 6.80 -13.62 8.05
CA PHE A 79 6.13 -12.93 9.16
C PHE A 79 7.03 -12.78 10.39
N ASN A 80 7.94 -13.73 10.64
CA ASN A 80 8.89 -13.62 11.75
C ASN A 80 9.91 -12.50 11.48
N ALA A 81 10.30 -12.31 10.22
CA ALA A 81 11.13 -11.16 9.81
C ALA A 81 10.41 -9.83 10.06
N LEU A 82 9.12 -9.75 9.74
CA LEU A 82 8.30 -8.57 10.01
C LEU A 82 8.19 -8.26 11.51
N GLN A 83 7.96 -9.29 12.34
CA GLN A 83 7.89 -9.14 13.79
C GLN A 83 9.18 -8.54 14.39
N GLN A 84 10.34 -8.86 13.83
CA GLN A 84 11.60 -8.26 14.25
C GLN A 84 11.70 -6.76 13.94
N ARG A 85 10.97 -6.26 12.93
CA ARG A 85 11.03 -4.87 12.47
C ARG A 85 10.00 -3.95 13.10
N ILE A 86 8.75 -4.39 13.25
CA ILE A 86 7.60 -3.50 13.58
C ILE A 86 7.77 -2.68 14.88
N GLY A 87 8.55 -3.18 15.85
CA GLY A 87 8.79 -2.51 17.13
C GLY A 87 10.06 -1.64 17.17
N GLN A 88 10.85 -1.60 16.11
CA GLN A 88 12.20 -1.00 16.14
C GLN A 88 12.19 0.43 15.64
N THR A 89 12.59 1.37 16.49
CA THR A 89 12.70 2.80 16.13
C THR A 89 14.12 3.33 16.24
N ASN A 90 15.07 2.54 16.77
CA ASN A 90 16.48 2.92 16.81
C ASN A 90 17.05 2.91 15.37
N PRO A 91 17.59 4.04 14.86
CA PRO A 91 18.04 4.12 13.47
C PRO A 91 19.12 3.11 13.07
N ILE A 92 20.01 2.74 13.99
CA ILE A 92 21.08 1.76 13.74
C ILE A 92 20.48 0.37 13.57
N THR A 93 19.60 -0.02 14.49
CA THR A 93 18.88 -1.31 14.43
C THR A 93 17.98 -1.38 13.20
N VAL A 94 17.23 -0.30 12.90
CA VAL A 94 16.38 -0.22 11.71
C VAL A 94 17.20 -0.40 10.45
N LYS A 95 18.34 0.29 10.32
CA LYS A 95 19.22 0.14 9.15
C LYS A 95 19.71 -1.30 8.98
N ALA A 96 20.19 -1.93 10.05
CA ALA A 96 20.68 -3.31 10.01
C ALA A 96 19.56 -4.31 9.64
N LEU A 97 18.35 -4.13 10.19
CA LEU A 97 17.22 -4.99 9.87
C LEU A 97 16.63 -4.73 8.49
N MET A 98 16.71 -3.51 7.97
CA MET A 98 16.31 -3.18 6.60
C MET A 98 17.14 -3.94 5.56
N GLU A 99 18.45 -4.09 5.80
CA GLU A 99 19.34 -4.87 4.92
C GLU A 99 19.06 -6.38 5.04
N ARG A 100 18.81 -6.87 6.26
CA ARG A 100 18.55 -8.30 6.52
C ARG A 100 17.15 -8.77 6.10
N TYR A 101 16.16 -7.91 6.29
CA TYR A 101 14.73 -8.19 6.14
C TYR A 101 14.06 -7.02 5.38
N PRO A 102 14.35 -6.85 4.09
CA PRO A 102 13.84 -5.73 3.32
C PRO A 102 12.32 -5.74 3.28
N ALA A 103 11.71 -4.57 3.45
CA ALA A 103 10.25 -4.43 3.38
C ALA A 103 9.78 -4.21 1.94
N VAL A 104 8.59 -4.71 1.64
CA VAL A 104 7.82 -4.46 0.43
C VAL A 104 6.41 -4.08 0.85
N TYR A 105 5.87 -3.02 0.23
CA TYR A 105 4.50 -2.57 0.40
C TYR A 105 3.64 -3.05 -0.77
N GLN A 106 2.78 -4.04 -0.50
CA GLN A 106 1.82 -4.61 -1.44
C GLN A 106 0.51 -3.83 -1.36
N VAL A 107 0.28 -2.94 -2.31
CA VAL A 107 -0.88 -2.03 -2.32
C VAL A 107 -2.04 -2.67 -3.09
N PHE A 108 -3.23 -2.67 -2.53
CA PHE A 108 -4.42 -3.27 -3.16
C PHE A 108 -5.58 -2.30 -3.36
N GLU A 109 -5.66 -1.20 -2.60
CA GLU A 109 -6.79 -0.27 -2.67
C GLU A 109 -6.34 1.21 -2.58
N VAL A 110 -7.19 2.13 -3.06
CA VAL A 110 -7.06 3.57 -2.87
C VAL A 110 -8.34 4.12 -2.24
N ALA A 111 -8.17 4.92 -1.18
CA ALA A 111 -9.26 5.56 -0.44
C ALA A 111 -9.44 7.04 -0.83
N ARG A 112 -8.37 7.71 -1.28
CA ARG A 112 -8.39 9.13 -1.64
C ARG A 112 -7.46 9.43 -2.79
N VAL A 113 -7.89 10.32 -3.67
CA VAL A 113 -7.09 10.93 -4.75
C VAL A 113 -7.40 12.41 -4.79
N ASP A 114 -6.40 13.25 -4.57
CA ASP A 114 -6.51 14.71 -4.50
C ASP A 114 -7.67 15.17 -3.59
N GLU A 115 -8.64 15.90 -4.13
CA GLU A 115 -9.84 16.35 -3.44
C GLU A 115 -10.92 15.27 -3.25
N TYR A 116 -10.76 14.11 -3.89
CA TYR A 116 -11.78 13.06 -3.95
C TYR A 116 -11.57 12.01 -2.87
N ASP A 117 -12.47 12.01 -1.89
CA ASP A 117 -12.71 10.87 -1.00
C ASP A 117 -13.54 9.82 -1.76
N LEU A 118 -12.94 8.64 -1.95
CA LEU A 118 -13.51 7.50 -2.67
C LEU A 118 -14.19 6.50 -1.73
N THR A 119 -14.11 6.72 -0.42
CA THR A 119 -14.75 5.86 0.59
C THR A 119 -16.26 6.09 0.63
N ALA A 120 -16.97 5.28 1.42
CA ALA A 120 -18.42 5.41 1.61
C ALA A 120 -18.85 6.78 2.17
N ASN A 121 -17.93 7.52 2.81
CA ASN A 121 -18.19 8.84 3.37
C ASN A 121 -18.00 9.98 2.36
N GLY A 122 -17.38 9.70 1.22
CA GLY A 122 -17.06 10.68 0.20
C GLY A 122 -18.21 10.95 -0.79
N LYS A 123 -18.23 12.16 -1.35
CA LYS A 123 -19.15 12.51 -2.46
C LYS A 123 -18.78 11.83 -3.78
N ALA A 124 -17.53 11.37 -3.90
CA ALA A 124 -17.00 10.66 -5.06
C ALA A 124 -16.77 9.17 -4.76
N LYS A 125 -17.62 8.59 -3.90
CA LYS A 125 -17.54 7.18 -3.52
C LYS A 125 -17.40 6.26 -4.74
N ALA A 126 -16.55 5.26 -4.60
CA ALA A 126 -16.28 4.27 -5.63
C ALA A 126 -16.32 2.88 -4.98
N ASN A 127 -16.83 1.87 -5.69
CA ASN A 127 -16.81 0.49 -5.20
C ASN A 127 -15.36 -0.07 -5.25
N GLN A 128 -15.14 -1.27 -4.71
CA GLN A 128 -13.81 -1.88 -4.64
C GLN A 128 -13.13 -1.99 -6.02
N MET A 129 -13.84 -2.46 -7.04
CA MET A 129 -13.30 -2.60 -8.39
C MET A 129 -12.91 -1.26 -8.99
N GLN A 130 -13.78 -0.26 -8.85
CA GLN A 130 -13.53 1.10 -9.32
C GLN A 130 -12.28 1.70 -8.64
N ARG A 131 -12.15 1.53 -7.33
CA ARG A 131 -10.96 1.97 -6.58
C ARG A 131 -9.72 1.25 -7.06
N ARG A 132 -9.80 -0.04 -7.36
CA ARG A 132 -8.67 -0.74 -7.96
C ARG A 132 -8.26 -0.14 -9.32
N GLU A 133 -9.20 0.04 -10.24
CA GLU A 133 -8.87 0.61 -11.55
C GLU A 133 -8.21 1.98 -11.43
N ILE A 134 -8.63 2.78 -10.45
CA ILE A 134 -8.02 4.06 -10.12
C ILE A 134 -6.60 3.84 -9.60
N LEU A 135 -6.40 2.92 -8.64
CA LEU A 135 -5.09 2.59 -8.10
C LEU A 135 -4.09 2.23 -9.20
N GLU A 136 -4.49 1.36 -10.15
CA GLU A 136 -3.64 0.95 -11.27
C GLU A 136 -3.23 2.11 -12.18
N LYS A 137 -4.10 3.12 -12.33
CA LYS A 137 -3.80 4.31 -13.13
C LYS A 137 -2.88 5.27 -12.42
N ILE A 138 -2.94 5.37 -11.09
CA ILE A 138 -2.20 6.36 -10.30
C ILE A 138 -0.87 5.84 -9.72
N LEU A 139 -0.74 4.52 -9.52
CA LEU A 139 0.44 3.89 -8.97
C LEU A 139 1.52 3.74 -10.05
N ILE A 140 2.77 3.99 -9.66
CA ILE A 140 3.98 3.70 -10.43
C ILE A 140 4.74 2.65 -9.63
N PRO A 141 4.52 1.35 -9.91
CA PRO A 141 5.13 0.27 -9.13
C PRO A 141 6.65 0.21 -9.29
N ASP A 142 7.34 -0.21 -8.24
CA ASP A 142 8.77 -0.57 -8.25
C ASP A 142 9.02 -1.83 -7.39
N ASP A 143 10.27 -2.09 -7.03
CA ASP A 143 10.66 -3.25 -6.24
C ASP A 143 10.17 -3.17 -4.78
N LYS A 144 9.87 -1.98 -4.26
CA LYS A 144 9.44 -1.72 -2.88
C LYS A 144 7.97 -1.42 -2.73
N VAL A 145 7.38 -0.72 -3.70
CA VAL A 145 5.95 -0.40 -3.72
C VAL A 145 5.34 -1.10 -4.91
N ARG A 146 4.58 -2.16 -4.63
CA ARG A 146 4.06 -3.08 -5.64
C ARG A 146 2.56 -3.07 -5.61
N LEU A 147 1.96 -3.26 -6.78
CA LEU A 147 0.56 -3.56 -6.89
C LEU A 147 0.34 -5.02 -6.45
N SER A 148 -0.54 -5.27 -5.49
CA SER A 148 -0.88 -6.62 -5.04
C SER A 148 -1.52 -7.41 -6.20
N PRO A 149 -1.09 -8.67 -6.45
CA PRO A 149 -1.71 -9.50 -7.47
C PRO A 149 -3.13 -9.91 -7.06
N TYR A 150 -3.98 -10.11 -8.07
CA TYR A 150 -5.27 -10.76 -7.91
C TYR A 150 -5.20 -12.24 -8.22
N VAL A 151 -6.07 -13.00 -7.56
CA VAL A 151 -6.44 -14.34 -8.00
C VAL A 151 -7.89 -14.29 -8.44
N ASP A 152 -8.18 -14.82 -9.63
CA ASP A 152 -9.55 -15.02 -10.08
C ASP A 152 -10.25 -15.98 -9.11
N GLY A 153 -11.39 -15.56 -8.53
CA GLY A 153 -12.16 -16.39 -7.60
C GLY A 153 -12.85 -17.60 -8.25
N SER A 154 -12.59 -17.84 -9.54
CA SER A 154 -12.99 -19.05 -10.26
C SER A 154 -11.87 -20.08 -10.16
N GLY A 155 -11.82 -20.74 -8.99
CA GLY A 155 -11.12 -22.02 -8.87
C GLY A 155 -11.78 -23.12 -9.68
#